data_AF-A0A8H8DD77-F1
#
_entry.id   AF-A0A8H8DD77-F1
#
_cell.length_a   1.000
_cell.length_b   1.000
_cell.length_c   1.000
_cell.angle_alpha   90.00
_cell.angle_beta   90.00
_cell.angle_gamma   90.00
#
_symmetry.space_group_name_H-M   'P 1'
#
loop_
_entity.id
_entity.type
_entity.pdbx_description
1 polymer ?
#
loop_
_entity_poly.entity_id
_entity_poly.type
_entity_poly.pdbx_seq_one_letter_code
_entity_poly.pdbx_strand_id
1 'polypeptide(L)'
;MTKKQLQEPLINLSDNHCHFSPDATTEDTYKLAETLNEFDIDFPTKFFHLMTTQHIDIECINILLSQLHKPDIVVPYFGVHPWFSHLFYTGSKPNKRDHYRSVLKPEPSEELIYILPEPMSMDTHTDRMKQIIKKHDIKVYGIGEIGLDKLFRVPKSGWLGNPNHVTTEQDKLTKLHVTIEHQRIIFEYQLKLADELGKQVSIHCVKAHGALYDEVAKPSQEVAKDQI
;
A
#
# COMPACT_ATOMS: atom_id res chain seq x y z
N MET A 1 -19.39 22.49 21.08
CA MET A 1 -19.09 23.67 20.23
C MET A 1 -19.28 23.23 18.78
N THR A 2 -19.83 24.09 17.92
CA THR A 2 -20.03 23.77 16.49
C THR A 2 -18.68 23.85 15.78
N LYS A 3 -18.21 22.76 15.16
CA LYS A 3 -16.94 22.74 14.41
C LYS A 3 -16.96 23.82 13.33
N LYS A 4 -15.82 24.45 13.04
CA LYS A 4 -15.73 25.43 11.96
C LYS A 4 -15.82 24.72 10.61
N GLN A 5 -16.70 25.22 9.75
CA GLN A 5 -16.69 24.81 8.36
C GLN A 5 -15.50 25.45 7.66
N LEU A 6 -14.85 24.69 6.77
CA LEU A 6 -13.94 25.28 5.80
C LEU A 6 -14.69 26.32 4.96
N GLN A 7 -13.97 27.34 4.49
CA GLN A 7 -14.52 28.37 3.59
C GLN A 7 -13.96 28.15 2.18
N GLU A 8 -14.66 28.60 1.15
CA GLU A 8 -14.15 28.60 -0.24
C GLU A 8 -12.76 29.28 -0.31
N PRO A 9 -11.78 28.68 -1.03
CA PRO A 9 -11.88 27.51 -1.90
C PRO A 9 -11.70 26.15 -1.18
N LEU A 10 -11.45 26.15 0.13
CA LEU A 10 -11.02 24.98 0.91
C LEU A 10 -12.11 23.90 1.03
N ILE A 11 -13.39 24.24 0.85
CA ILE A 11 -14.48 23.25 0.88
C ILE A 11 -14.46 22.28 -0.31
N ASN A 12 -13.79 22.66 -1.40
CA ASN A 12 -13.67 21.86 -2.62
C ASN A 12 -12.28 21.20 -2.77
N LEU A 13 -11.46 21.24 -1.72
CA LEU A 13 -10.17 20.57 -1.71
C LEU A 13 -10.30 19.13 -1.23
N SER A 14 -9.47 18.27 -1.82
CA SER A 14 -9.18 16.93 -1.32
C SER A 14 -7.67 16.71 -1.35
N ASP A 15 -7.16 16.06 -0.32
CA ASP A 15 -5.86 15.42 -0.36
C ASP A 15 -6.00 14.10 -1.12
N ASN A 16 -5.66 14.14 -2.40
CA ASN A 16 -5.81 13.00 -3.30
C ASN A 16 -4.70 11.95 -3.14
N HIS A 17 -3.69 12.19 -2.29
CA HIS A 17 -2.61 11.24 -2.07
C HIS A 17 -1.88 11.46 -0.75
N CYS A 18 -2.32 10.77 0.30
CA CYS A 18 -1.60 10.67 1.56
C CYS A 18 -1.43 9.24 2.02
N HIS A 19 -0.47 8.98 2.88
CA HIS A 19 -0.23 7.66 3.46
C HIS A 19 0.36 7.81 4.86
N PHE A 20 0.25 6.76 5.67
CA PHE A 20 1.01 6.67 6.90
C PHE A 20 2.51 6.70 6.59
N SER A 21 3.33 7.22 7.52
CA SER A 21 4.77 7.02 7.43
C SER A 21 5.06 5.51 7.43
N PRO A 22 6.08 5.01 6.70
CA PRO A 22 6.48 3.61 6.78
C PRO A 22 6.74 3.12 8.21
N ASP A 23 7.22 4.00 9.09
CA ASP A 23 7.49 3.70 10.50
C ASP A 23 6.26 3.85 11.42
N ALA A 24 5.09 4.22 10.87
CA ALA A 24 3.89 4.43 11.65
C ALA A 24 3.40 3.14 12.30
N THR A 25 2.98 3.26 13.54
CA THR A 25 2.44 2.15 14.33
C THR A 25 0.93 2.23 14.44
N THR A 26 0.30 1.17 14.97
CA THR A 26 -1.11 1.20 15.33
C THR A 26 -1.41 2.27 16.39
N GLU A 27 -0.45 2.56 17.28
CA GLU A 27 -0.57 3.62 18.29
C GLU A 27 -0.66 5.01 17.63
N ASP A 28 0.14 5.25 16.59
CA ASP A 28 0.08 6.51 15.83
C ASP A 28 -1.26 6.65 15.10
N THR A 29 -1.87 5.52 14.70
CA THR A 29 -3.20 5.51 14.12
C THR A 29 -4.28 5.94 15.12
N TYR A 30 -4.21 5.46 16.37
CA TYR A 30 -5.13 5.90 17.43
C TYR A 30 -5.00 7.40 17.69
N LYS A 31 -3.77 7.92 17.79
CA LYS A 31 -3.51 9.35 17.96
C LYS A 31 -4.03 10.19 16.79
N LEU A 32 -3.87 9.71 15.55
CA LEU A 32 -4.43 10.37 14.38
C LEU A 32 -5.96 10.44 14.46
N ALA A 33 -6.61 9.35 14.81
CA ALA A 33 -8.07 9.31 14.95
C ALA A 33 -8.57 10.29 16.02
N GLU A 34 -7.92 10.30 17.19
CA GLU A 34 -8.20 11.25 18.27
C GLU A 34 -8.04 12.70 17.79
N THR A 35 -6.91 13.00 17.14
CA THR A 35 -6.63 14.34 16.60
C THR A 35 -7.71 14.79 15.60
N LEU A 36 -8.11 13.92 14.65
CA LEU A 36 -9.13 14.24 13.65
C LEU A 36 -10.53 14.39 14.28
N ASN A 37 -10.84 13.60 15.30
CA ASN A 37 -12.09 13.70 16.04
C ASN A 37 -12.20 15.03 16.80
N GLU A 38 -11.10 15.47 17.43
CA GLU A 38 -11.03 16.69 18.25
C GLU A 38 -10.83 17.97 17.43
N PHE A 39 -10.34 17.85 16.19
CA PHE A 39 -10.07 19.00 15.33
C PHE A 39 -11.31 19.91 15.19
N ASP A 40 -11.14 21.22 15.43
CA ASP A 40 -12.20 22.24 15.31
C ASP A 40 -12.50 22.61 13.84
N ILE A 41 -12.25 21.69 12.91
CA ILE A 41 -12.59 21.81 11.50
C ILE A 41 -13.50 20.64 11.12
N ASP A 42 -14.57 20.94 10.40
CA ASP A 42 -15.40 19.93 9.76
C ASP A 42 -14.84 19.64 8.36
N PHE A 43 -14.09 18.55 8.24
CA PHE A 43 -13.56 18.12 6.95
C PHE A 43 -14.69 17.68 6.01
N PRO A 44 -14.64 18.05 4.73
CA PRO A 44 -15.52 17.51 3.71
C PRO A 44 -15.48 15.97 3.68
N THR A 45 -16.57 15.36 3.23
CA THR A 45 -16.55 13.92 2.91
C THR A 45 -15.53 13.66 1.81
N LYS A 46 -14.81 12.55 1.89
CA LYS A 46 -13.78 12.13 0.92
C LYS A 46 -12.62 13.12 0.81
N PHE A 47 -12.23 13.73 1.91
CA PHE A 47 -11.12 14.67 1.95
C PHE A 47 -9.76 13.98 1.84
N PHE A 48 -9.54 12.89 2.59
CA PHE A 48 -8.25 12.18 2.64
C PHE A 48 -8.30 10.89 1.83
N HIS A 49 -7.66 10.87 0.67
CA HIS A 49 -7.43 9.65 -0.10
C HIS A 49 -6.16 9.00 0.45
N LEU A 50 -6.35 7.99 1.30
CA LEU A 50 -5.31 7.42 2.16
C LEU A 50 -4.85 6.06 1.63
N MET A 51 -3.62 6.00 1.14
CA MET A 51 -3.00 4.84 0.54
C MET A 51 -2.38 3.94 1.59
N THR A 52 -2.61 2.63 1.45
CA THR A 52 -1.69 1.65 2.03
C THR A 52 -0.47 1.53 1.12
N THR A 53 0.70 1.38 1.73
CA THR A 53 1.96 1.16 1.02
C THR A 53 2.53 -0.23 1.31
N GLN A 54 2.33 -0.73 2.53
CA GLN A 54 2.82 -2.03 2.98
C GLN A 54 1.74 -2.86 3.68
N HIS A 55 2.10 -4.10 4.03
CA HIS A 55 1.24 -5.06 4.71
C HIS A 55 0.63 -4.59 6.03
N ILE A 56 1.35 -3.75 6.80
CA ILE A 56 0.92 -3.28 8.13
C ILE A 56 -0.17 -2.21 8.02
N ASP A 57 -0.08 -1.34 7.01
CA ASP A 57 -0.95 -0.16 6.85
C ASP A 57 -2.43 -0.54 6.74
N ILE A 58 -2.72 -1.76 6.28
CA ILE A 58 -4.09 -2.26 6.17
C ILE A 58 -4.79 -2.33 7.54
N GLU A 59 -4.05 -2.64 8.61
CA GLU A 59 -4.60 -2.61 9.97
C GLU A 59 -4.71 -1.19 10.51
N CYS A 60 -3.81 -0.29 10.10
CA CYS A 60 -3.95 1.15 10.41
C CYS A 60 -5.25 1.70 9.80
N ILE A 61 -5.58 1.37 8.55
CA ILE A 61 -6.88 1.74 7.95
C ILE A 61 -8.05 1.16 8.76
N ASN A 62 -7.99 -0.13 9.10
CA ASN A 62 -9.05 -0.79 9.85
C ASN A 62 -9.30 -0.13 11.22
N ILE A 63 -8.22 0.24 11.92
CA ILE A 63 -8.28 0.95 13.20
C ILE A 63 -8.83 2.35 12.99
N LEU A 64 -8.25 3.14 12.08
CA LEU A 64 -8.66 4.53 11.82
C LEU A 64 -10.17 4.63 11.55
N LEU A 65 -10.69 3.81 10.63
CA LEU A 65 -12.12 3.78 10.30
C LEU A 65 -13.00 3.37 11.48
N SER A 66 -12.50 2.53 12.40
CA SER A 66 -13.23 2.14 13.61
C SER A 66 -13.31 3.26 14.66
N GLN A 67 -12.34 4.19 14.66
CA GLN A 67 -12.19 5.22 15.70
C GLN A 67 -12.72 6.59 15.28
N LEU A 68 -12.83 6.88 13.97
CA LEU A 68 -13.35 8.16 13.50
C LEU A 68 -14.86 8.32 13.77
N HIS A 69 -15.26 9.48 14.29
CA HIS A 69 -16.67 9.86 14.40
C HIS A 69 -17.32 10.08 13.03
N LYS A 70 -16.52 10.48 12.03
CA LYS A 70 -16.91 10.69 10.63
C LYS A 70 -15.94 9.94 9.71
N PRO A 71 -16.09 8.61 9.55
CA PRO A 71 -15.15 7.80 8.76
C PRO A 71 -15.19 8.12 7.25
N ASP A 72 -16.27 8.74 6.77
CA ASP A 72 -16.47 9.12 5.37
C ASP A 72 -15.61 10.30 4.90
N ILE A 73 -14.83 10.94 5.79
CA ILE A 73 -13.77 11.88 5.41
C ILE A 73 -12.57 11.18 4.76
N VAL A 74 -12.43 9.85 4.94
CA VAL A 74 -11.34 9.03 4.40
C VAL A 74 -11.83 8.19 3.22
N VAL A 75 -11.09 8.20 2.13
CA VAL A 75 -11.20 7.25 1.02
C VAL A 75 -9.98 6.33 1.06
N PRO A 76 -10.11 5.07 1.50
CA PRO A 76 -8.97 4.17 1.54
C PRO A 76 -8.59 3.73 0.12
N TYR A 77 -7.30 3.71 -0.14
CA TYR A 77 -6.70 3.06 -1.29
C TYR A 77 -5.89 1.88 -0.76
N PHE A 78 -6.18 0.69 -1.29
CA PHE A 78 -5.53 -0.53 -0.84
C PHE A 78 -4.55 -1.00 -1.91
N GLY A 79 -3.30 -1.19 -1.52
CA GLY A 79 -2.21 -1.53 -2.41
C GLY A 79 -0.91 -1.80 -1.68
N VAL A 80 0.01 -2.40 -2.43
CA VAL A 80 1.39 -2.67 -2.08
C VAL A 80 2.26 -1.83 -2.99
N HIS A 81 2.95 -0.87 -2.37
CA HIS A 81 3.89 0.03 -3.01
C HIS A 81 5.13 -0.75 -3.50
N PRO A 82 5.74 -0.39 -4.64
CA PRO A 82 6.90 -1.11 -5.19
C PRO A 82 8.08 -1.27 -4.22
N TRP A 83 8.21 -0.37 -3.25
CA TRP A 83 9.21 -0.47 -2.17
C TRP A 83 9.07 -1.72 -1.31
N PHE A 84 7.86 -2.26 -1.18
CA PHE A 84 7.56 -3.42 -0.35
C PHE A 84 7.24 -4.66 -1.19
N SER A 85 7.28 -4.56 -2.51
CA SER A 85 6.94 -5.65 -3.44
C SER A 85 7.78 -6.92 -3.22
N HIS A 86 9.03 -6.81 -2.77
CA HIS A 86 9.87 -7.96 -2.43
C HIS A 86 9.35 -8.78 -1.26
N LEU A 87 8.50 -8.20 -0.40
CA LEU A 87 7.89 -8.92 0.71
C LEU A 87 6.73 -9.81 0.25
N PHE A 88 6.26 -9.68 -0.99
CA PHE A 88 5.07 -10.35 -1.49
C PHE A 88 5.37 -11.33 -2.63
N TYR A 89 4.50 -12.32 -2.77
CA TYR A 89 4.46 -13.26 -3.89
C TYR A 89 3.02 -13.46 -4.39
N THR A 90 2.90 -13.98 -5.61
CA THR A 90 1.63 -14.41 -6.23
C THR A 90 1.68 -15.91 -6.51
N GLY A 91 0.54 -16.59 -6.45
CA GLY A 91 0.45 -18.03 -6.76
C GLY A 91 0.98 -18.92 -5.63
N SER A 92 1.84 -19.89 -5.95
CA SER A 92 2.31 -20.88 -4.99
C SER A 92 3.30 -20.29 -3.97
N LYS A 93 3.14 -20.64 -2.69
CA LYS A 93 4.04 -20.20 -1.61
C LYS A 93 5.48 -20.61 -1.89
N PRO A 94 6.42 -19.65 -2.05
CA PRO A 94 7.82 -19.98 -2.25
C PRO A 94 8.53 -20.29 -0.93
N ASN A 95 9.69 -20.94 -1.02
CA ASN A 95 10.63 -20.95 0.09
C ASN A 95 11.19 -19.53 0.31
N LYS A 96 11.34 -19.12 1.57
CA LYS A 96 11.87 -17.79 1.94
C LYS A 96 13.19 -17.44 1.25
N ARG A 97 14.18 -18.34 1.28
CA ARG A 97 15.50 -18.11 0.67
C ARG A 97 15.41 -17.98 -0.84
N ASP A 98 14.69 -18.90 -1.48
CA ASP A 98 14.55 -18.94 -2.94
C ASP A 98 13.84 -17.68 -3.45
N HIS A 99 12.78 -17.26 -2.74
CA HIS A 99 12.06 -16.02 -3.03
C HIS A 99 13.01 -14.82 -3.03
N TYR A 100 13.66 -14.52 -1.91
CA TYR A 100 14.48 -13.31 -1.80
C TYR A 100 15.71 -13.32 -2.72
N ARG A 101 16.33 -14.47 -2.97
CA ARG A 101 17.44 -14.58 -3.94
C ARG A 101 17.00 -14.37 -5.39
N SER A 102 15.75 -14.74 -5.71
CA SER A 102 15.19 -14.54 -7.04
C SER A 102 14.77 -13.08 -7.28
N VAL A 103 14.14 -12.43 -6.29
CA VAL A 103 13.52 -11.11 -6.47
C VAL A 103 14.45 -9.94 -6.15
N LEU A 104 15.54 -10.16 -5.41
CA LEU A 104 16.51 -9.12 -5.04
C LEU A 104 17.82 -9.23 -5.83
N LYS A 105 18.35 -8.10 -6.30
CA LYS A 105 19.64 -8.01 -7.00
C LYS A 105 20.49 -6.83 -6.52
N PRO A 106 21.81 -6.97 -6.29
CA PRO A 106 22.59 -8.23 -6.29
C PRO A 106 22.08 -9.25 -5.28
N GLU A 107 22.60 -10.49 -5.26
CA GLU A 107 22.09 -11.51 -4.34
C GLU A 107 22.19 -11.07 -2.86
N PRO A 108 21.13 -11.24 -2.03
CA PRO A 108 21.14 -10.85 -0.63
C PRO A 108 22.03 -11.77 0.22
N SER A 109 22.59 -11.23 1.30
CA SER A 109 23.32 -12.03 2.28
C SER A 109 22.37 -12.87 3.15
N GLU A 110 22.89 -13.91 3.79
CA GLU A 110 22.08 -14.77 4.67
C GLU A 110 21.55 -14.01 5.88
N GLU A 111 22.29 -13.02 6.39
CA GLU A 111 21.85 -12.17 7.49
C GLU A 111 20.63 -11.34 7.09
N LEU A 112 20.62 -10.79 5.87
CA LEU A 112 19.47 -10.03 5.37
C LEU A 112 18.25 -10.93 5.15
N ILE A 113 18.46 -12.12 4.58
CA ILE A 113 17.37 -13.10 4.42
C ILE A 113 16.80 -13.52 5.78
N TYR A 114 17.65 -13.63 6.80
CA TYR A 114 17.20 -13.99 8.15
C TYR A 114 16.23 -12.95 8.73
N ILE A 115 16.53 -11.65 8.61
CA ILE A 115 15.71 -10.56 9.18
C ILE A 115 14.44 -10.23 8.36
N LEU A 116 14.44 -10.54 7.06
CA LEU A 116 13.24 -10.38 6.22
C LEU A 116 12.12 -11.30 6.72
N PRO A 117 10.84 -10.97 6.55
CA PRO A 117 9.75 -11.83 7.00
C PRO A 117 9.59 -13.04 6.05
N GLU A 118 8.73 -13.99 6.41
CA GLU A 118 8.22 -14.94 5.42
C GLU A 118 7.51 -14.17 4.30
N PRO A 119 7.71 -14.53 3.01
CA PRO A 119 7.00 -13.87 1.91
C PRO A 119 5.48 -13.97 2.11
N MET A 120 4.79 -12.86 1.86
CA MET A 120 3.35 -12.71 2.06
C MET A 120 2.58 -12.93 0.77
N SER A 121 1.45 -13.63 0.84
CA SER A 121 0.59 -13.85 -0.32
C SER A 121 -0.19 -12.58 -0.67
N MET A 122 -0.17 -12.19 -1.94
CA MET A 122 -1.05 -11.14 -2.47
C MET A 122 -2.53 -11.51 -2.32
N ASP A 123 -2.89 -12.80 -2.46
CA ASP A 123 -4.27 -13.27 -2.30
C ASP A 123 -4.75 -13.07 -0.86
N THR A 124 -3.95 -13.48 0.12
CA THR A 124 -4.29 -13.29 1.56
C THR A 124 -4.41 -11.81 1.91
N HIS A 125 -3.53 -10.96 1.36
CA HIS A 125 -3.60 -9.52 1.58
C HIS A 125 -4.87 -8.91 0.94
N THR A 126 -5.22 -9.37 -0.27
CA THR A 126 -6.45 -8.98 -0.97
C THR A 126 -7.72 -9.40 -0.22
N ASP A 127 -7.72 -10.61 0.35
CA ASP A 127 -8.84 -11.09 1.16
C ASP A 127 -9.01 -10.24 2.42
N ARG A 128 -7.90 -9.85 3.05
CA ARG A 128 -7.94 -8.97 4.22
C ARG A 128 -8.53 -7.59 3.87
N MET A 129 -8.14 -7.02 2.73
CA MET A 129 -8.75 -5.80 2.19
C MET A 129 -10.27 -5.97 2.04
N LYS A 130 -10.72 -7.03 1.37
CA LYS A 130 -12.15 -7.29 1.15
C LYS A 130 -12.93 -7.41 2.47
N GLN A 131 -12.33 -8.02 3.50
CA GLN A 131 -12.92 -8.10 4.84
C GLN A 131 -13.09 -6.72 5.48
N ILE A 132 -12.09 -5.82 5.36
CA ILE A 132 -12.15 -4.48 5.93
C ILE A 132 -13.20 -3.63 5.20
N ILE A 133 -13.24 -3.70 3.87
CA ILE A 133 -14.28 -3.05 3.05
C ILE A 133 -15.68 -3.47 3.52
N LYS A 134 -15.89 -4.78 3.73
CA LYS A 134 -17.17 -5.31 4.22
C LYS A 134 -17.47 -4.89 5.66
N LYS A 135 -16.48 -4.94 6.56
CA LYS A 135 -16.64 -4.59 7.97
C LYS A 135 -17.13 -3.15 8.16
N HIS A 136 -16.60 -2.22 7.37
CA HIS A 136 -16.88 -0.78 7.48
C HIS A 136 -17.88 -0.27 6.45
N ASP A 137 -18.53 -1.17 5.70
CA ASP A 137 -19.47 -0.85 4.61
C ASP A 137 -18.95 0.23 3.63
N ILE A 138 -17.68 0.14 3.26
CA ILE A 138 -16.97 1.18 2.51
C ILE A 138 -17.51 1.27 1.08
N LYS A 139 -18.14 2.40 0.73
CA LYS A 139 -18.73 2.62 -0.59
C LYS A 139 -17.73 3.12 -1.63
N VAL A 140 -16.79 3.97 -1.21
CA VAL A 140 -15.80 4.60 -2.09
C VAL A 140 -14.42 4.23 -1.61
N TYR A 141 -13.65 3.59 -2.48
CA TYR A 141 -12.28 3.14 -2.25
C TYR A 141 -11.58 2.99 -3.60
N GLY A 142 -10.24 2.92 -3.59
CA GLY A 142 -9.41 2.67 -4.76
C GLY A 142 -8.36 1.59 -4.52
N ILE A 143 -7.55 1.33 -5.54
CA ILE A 143 -6.37 0.46 -5.43
C ILE A 143 -5.11 1.34 -5.50
N GLY A 144 -4.27 1.29 -4.48
CA GLY A 144 -3.14 2.21 -4.36
C GLY A 144 -2.50 2.19 -2.97
N GLU A 145 -1.25 2.57 -2.82
CA GLU A 145 -0.34 3.03 -3.87
C GLU A 145 0.36 1.84 -4.55
N ILE A 146 0.25 1.73 -5.87
CA ILE A 146 0.78 0.62 -6.66
C ILE A 146 1.70 1.14 -7.76
N GLY A 147 2.61 0.33 -8.30
CA GLY A 147 3.38 0.76 -9.47
C GLY A 147 4.81 0.27 -9.46
N LEU A 148 5.73 1.08 -9.99
CA LEU A 148 7.11 0.70 -10.27
C LEU A 148 8.12 1.74 -9.78
N ASP A 149 9.20 1.30 -9.15
CA ASP A 149 10.30 2.14 -8.67
C ASP A 149 11.66 1.48 -8.95
N LYS A 150 12.40 2.01 -9.94
CA LYS A 150 13.75 1.50 -10.26
C LYS A 150 14.85 1.97 -9.31
N LEU A 151 14.60 3.02 -8.52
CA LEU A 151 15.62 3.64 -7.68
C LEU A 151 15.60 3.11 -6.24
N PHE A 152 14.48 2.53 -5.82
CA PHE A 152 14.34 1.97 -4.49
C PHE A 152 15.43 0.94 -4.19
N ARG A 153 15.99 1.04 -2.98
CA ARG A 153 16.96 0.12 -2.43
C ARG A 153 16.45 -0.43 -1.11
N VAL A 154 16.59 -1.73 -0.93
CA VAL A 154 16.13 -2.40 0.29
C VAL A 154 16.96 -1.90 1.48
N PRO A 155 16.35 -1.47 2.59
CA PRO A 155 17.07 -1.07 3.79
C PRO A 155 17.82 -2.23 4.44
N LYS A 156 18.85 -1.92 5.23
CA LYS A 156 19.56 -2.94 6.03
C LYS A 156 18.66 -3.60 7.09
N SER A 157 17.57 -2.96 7.48
CA SER A 157 16.51 -3.52 8.32
C SER A 157 15.57 -4.47 7.56
N GLY A 158 15.77 -4.71 6.26
CA GLY A 158 14.92 -5.58 5.44
C GLY A 158 13.77 -4.85 4.74
N TRP A 159 13.09 -3.94 5.42
CA TRP A 159 12.13 -3.00 4.82
C TRP A 159 12.06 -1.70 5.62
N LEU A 160 11.53 -0.65 5.00
CA LEU A 160 11.33 0.66 5.65
C LEU A 160 10.27 0.51 6.73
N GLY A 161 10.53 0.99 7.95
CA GLY A 161 9.61 0.80 9.07
C GLY A 161 9.50 -0.61 9.62
N ASN A 162 10.55 -1.44 9.50
CA ASN A 162 10.57 -2.73 10.18
C ASN A 162 10.54 -2.54 11.72
N PRO A 163 9.42 -2.87 12.40
CA PRO A 163 9.30 -2.67 13.84
C PRO A 163 10.18 -3.63 14.65
N ASN A 164 10.62 -4.74 14.06
CA ASN A 164 11.43 -5.76 14.73
C ASN A 164 12.94 -5.47 14.65
N HIS A 165 13.36 -4.50 13.83
CA HIS A 165 14.76 -4.17 13.60
C HIS A 165 15.00 -2.67 13.63
N VAL A 166 14.67 -2.06 14.76
CA VAL A 166 14.99 -0.66 15.06
C VAL A 166 16.49 -0.56 15.39
N THR A 167 17.28 -0.18 14.40
CA THR A 167 18.73 -0.02 14.55
C THR A 167 19.12 1.41 14.20
N THR A 168 20.26 1.89 14.70
CA THR A 168 20.84 3.18 14.26
C THR A 168 21.20 3.20 12.77
N GLU A 169 21.11 2.05 12.07
CA GLU A 169 21.31 1.90 10.64
C GLU A 169 20.03 1.56 9.85
N GLN A 170 18.84 1.69 10.46
CA GLN A 170 17.55 1.39 9.82
C GLN A 170 17.37 2.13 8.49
N ASP A 171 17.90 3.34 8.39
CA ASP A 171 17.84 4.18 7.18
C ASP A 171 18.98 3.92 6.19
N LYS A 172 19.97 3.09 6.55
CA LYS A 172 21.08 2.79 5.61
C LYS A 172 20.58 1.83 4.55
N LEU A 173 20.34 2.38 3.37
CA LEU A 173 19.99 1.62 2.18
C LEU A 173 21.14 0.69 1.78
N THR A 174 20.80 -0.56 1.44
CA THR A 174 21.75 -1.50 0.84
C THR A 174 21.98 -1.15 -0.63
N LYS A 175 22.75 -1.99 -1.35
CA LYS A 175 22.83 -1.94 -2.83
C LYS A 175 21.78 -2.83 -3.50
N LEU A 176 20.92 -3.50 -2.72
CA LEU A 176 19.91 -4.41 -3.25
C LEU A 176 18.71 -3.65 -3.77
N HIS A 177 18.27 -4.04 -4.94
CA HIS A 177 17.05 -3.58 -5.58
C HIS A 177 16.09 -4.76 -5.73
N VAL A 178 14.79 -4.48 -5.73
CA VAL A 178 13.81 -5.43 -6.23
C VAL A 178 13.91 -5.45 -7.75
N THR A 179 13.96 -6.64 -8.34
CA THR A 179 13.95 -6.81 -9.80
C THR A 179 12.73 -6.13 -10.40
N ILE A 180 12.90 -5.50 -11.56
CA ILE A 180 11.78 -4.82 -12.23
C ILE A 180 10.73 -5.83 -12.67
N GLU A 181 11.15 -7.05 -13.00
CA GLU A 181 10.28 -8.18 -13.34
C GLU A 181 9.36 -8.53 -12.17
N HIS A 182 9.89 -8.63 -10.94
CA HIS A 182 9.07 -8.92 -9.76
C HIS A 182 8.12 -7.76 -9.43
N GLN A 183 8.59 -6.51 -9.52
CA GLN A 183 7.70 -5.35 -9.33
C GLN A 183 6.54 -5.36 -10.34
N ARG A 184 6.79 -5.71 -11.61
CA ARG A 184 5.75 -5.85 -12.64
C ARG A 184 4.75 -6.95 -12.32
N ILE A 185 5.18 -8.09 -11.79
CA ILE A 185 4.27 -9.18 -11.37
C ILE A 185 3.30 -8.68 -10.28
N ILE A 186 3.81 -8.01 -9.25
CA ILE A 186 2.98 -7.47 -8.16
C ILE A 186 2.09 -6.32 -8.66
N PHE A 187 2.60 -5.47 -9.55
CA PHE A 187 1.81 -4.38 -10.14
C PHE A 187 0.68 -4.91 -11.03
N GLU A 188 0.97 -5.88 -11.90
CA GLU A 188 -0.01 -6.50 -12.80
C GLU A 188 -1.14 -7.18 -12.00
N TYR A 189 -0.82 -7.90 -10.92
CA TYR A 189 -1.81 -8.48 -10.02
C TYR A 189 -2.79 -7.40 -9.50
N GLN A 190 -2.26 -6.26 -9.08
CA GLN A 190 -3.07 -5.18 -8.50
C GLN A 190 -3.88 -4.40 -9.56
N LEU A 191 -3.34 -4.26 -10.78
CA LEU A 191 -4.10 -3.72 -11.92
C LEU A 191 -5.28 -4.61 -12.29
N LYS A 192 -5.09 -5.94 -12.35
CA LYS A 192 -6.17 -6.90 -12.59
C LYS A 192 -7.24 -6.82 -11.50
N LEU A 193 -6.82 -6.76 -10.25
CA LEU A 193 -7.74 -6.57 -9.12
C LEU A 193 -8.55 -5.28 -9.24
N ALA A 194 -7.93 -4.17 -9.67
CA ALA A 194 -8.62 -2.91 -9.88
C ALA A 194 -9.66 -2.99 -11.01
N ASP A 195 -9.31 -3.65 -12.13
CA ASP A 195 -10.20 -3.89 -13.27
C ASP A 195 -11.40 -4.76 -12.86
N GLU A 196 -11.14 -5.90 -12.20
CA GLU A 196 -12.16 -6.82 -11.69
C GLU A 196 -13.17 -6.14 -10.75
N LEU A 197 -12.69 -5.21 -9.91
CA LEU A 197 -13.52 -4.47 -8.97
C LEU A 197 -14.14 -3.19 -9.56
N GLY A 198 -13.75 -2.80 -10.78
CA GLY A 198 -14.14 -1.52 -11.39
C GLY A 198 -13.70 -0.32 -10.57
N LYS A 199 -12.46 -0.32 -10.07
CA LYS A 199 -11.92 0.71 -9.16
C LYS A 199 -10.80 1.50 -9.79
N GLN A 200 -10.75 2.79 -9.44
CA GLN A 200 -9.66 3.68 -9.79
C GLN A 200 -8.36 3.28 -9.09
N VAL A 201 -7.23 3.64 -9.72
CA VAL A 201 -5.88 3.34 -9.23
C VAL A 201 -5.12 4.61 -8.88
N SER A 202 -4.28 4.55 -7.84
CA SER A 202 -3.19 5.51 -7.63
C SER A 202 -1.85 4.85 -7.95
N ILE A 203 -1.10 5.43 -8.89
CA ILE A 203 0.08 4.82 -9.49
C ILE A 203 1.36 5.59 -9.15
N HIS A 204 2.30 4.90 -8.51
CA HIS A 204 3.68 5.32 -8.32
C HIS A 204 4.55 4.99 -9.53
N CYS A 205 5.39 5.92 -9.94
CA CYS A 205 6.38 5.67 -10.98
C CYS A 205 7.67 6.47 -10.76
N VAL A 206 8.77 5.76 -10.47
CA VAL A 206 10.10 6.37 -10.39
C VAL A 206 11.06 5.69 -11.35
N LYS A 207 11.51 6.46 -12.35
CA LYS A 207 12.44 6.02 -13.42
C LYS A 207 11.96 4.76 -14.19
N ALA A 208 10.67 4.47 -14.17
CA ALA A 208 10.08 3.28 -14.78
C ALA A 208 9.06 3.57 -15.89
N HIS A 209 8.98 4.81 -16.40
CA HIS A 209 7.90 5.28 -17.28
C HIS A 209 7.57 4.36 -18.46
N GLY A 210 8.57 3.82 -19.17
CA GLY A 210 8.35 2.89 -20.29
C GLY A 210 7.71 1.57 -19.81
N ALA A 211 8.27 0.95 -18.78
CA ALA A 211 7.71 -0.28 -18.21
C ALA A 211 6.32 -0.04 -17.61
N LEU A 212 6.08 1.13 -17.01
CA LEU A 212 4.77 1.52 -16.51
C LEU A 212 3.75 1.60 -17.65
N TYR A 213 4.09 2.32 -18.72
CA TYR A 213 3.23 2.44 -19.89
C TYR A 213 2.92 1.06 -20.47
N ASP A 214 3.93 0.20 -20.61
CA ASP A 214 3.77 -1.15 -21.13
C ASP A 214 2.84 -2.01 -20.27
N GLU A 215 2.79 -1.82 -18.94
CA GLU A 215 1.87 -2.53 -18.04
C GLU A 215 0.44 -1.99 -18.11
N VAL A 216 0.28 -0.66 -18.07
CA VAL A 216 -1.04 -0.01 -18.02
C VAL A 216 -1.74 -0.03 -19.38
N ALA A 217 -0.98 0.00 -20.47
CA ALA A 217 -1.51 -0.06 -21.83
C ALA A 217 -1.79 -1.49 -22.32
N LYS A 218 -1.49 -2.53 -21.53
CA LYS A 218 -1.87 -3.90 -21.90
C LYS A 218 -3.39 -3.98 -21.97
N PRO A 219 -3.96 -4.52 -23.06
CA PRO A 219 -5.38 -4.83 -23.08
C PRO A 219 -5.70 -5.79 -21.93
N SER A 220 -6.77 -5.53 -21.17
CA SER A 220 -7.34 -6.54 -20.28
C SER A 220 -7.60 -7.79 -21.12
N GLN A 221 -6.98 -8.92 -20.77
CA GLN A 221 -7.36 -10.18 -21.38
C GLN A 221 -8.83 -10.41 -21.02
N GLU A 222 -9.70 -10.50 -22.03
CA GLU A 222 -11.11 -10.81 -21.82
C GLU A 222 -11.19 -12.12 -21.02
N VAL A 223 -11.51 -12.02 -19.73
CA VAL A 223 -11.96 -13.18 -18.98
C VAL A 223 -13.30 -13.55 -19.59
N ALA A 224 -13.34 -14.70 -20.28
CA ALA A 224 -14.57 -15.23 -20.85
C ALA A 224 -15.67 -15.15 -19.78
N LYS A 225 -16.71 -14.36 -20.04
CA LYS A 225 -17.86 -14.12 -19.14
C LYS A 225 -18.77 -15.35 -18.99
N ASP A 226 -18.25 -16.54 -19.24
CA ASP A 226 -18.96 -17.80 -19.16
C ASP A 226 -18.37 -18.65 -18.04
N GLN A 227 -18.64 -18.28 -16.78
CA GLN A 227 -18.94 -19.20 -15.67
C GLN A 227 -19.06 -18.45 -14.33
N ILE A 228 -20.23 -18.65 -13.70
CA ILE A 228 -20.69 -18.35 -12.33
C ILE A 228 -21.44 -17.02 -12.15
#